data_AF-A0A1Q3YEA0-F1
#
_entry.id   AF-A0A1Q3YEA0-F1
#
_cell.length_a   1.000
_cell.length_b   1.000
_cell.length_c   1.000
_cell.angle_alpha   90.00
_cell.angle_beta   90.00
_cell.angle_gamma   90.00
#
_symmetry.space_group_name_H-M   'P 1'
#
loop_
_entity.id
_entity.type
_entity.pdbx_description
1 polymer ?
#
loop_
_entity_poly.entity_id
_entity_poly.type
_entity_poly.pdbx_seq_one_letter_code
_entity_poly.pdbx_strand_id
1 'polypeptide(L)'
;MSITPPEDRNAYPFKSWWETLGHLEHWTPPKEWEGSAFATRRMFFERHRKTHNEGHWACPVCGYPTLGNRQSHDMCRVCQWECEGQDDPDADEAWGSGPNHGVSLSQARRNFEATRSMWPPEEAVRGGPHRFDALFSEAALASKNELCALLDGLMALESPQDIARQWQLIGTAWKRLP
;
A
#
# COMPACT_ATOMS: atom_id res chain seq x y z
N MET A 1 -39.01 27.87 17.82
CA MET A 1 -38.14 26.80 18.35
C MET A 1 -37.54 26.11 17.14
N SER A 2 -36.36 26.55 16.70
CA SER A 2 -35.69 25.98 15.54
C SER A 2 -34.76 24.89 16.04
N ILE A 3 -35.07 23.65 15.71
CA ILE A 3 -34.26 22.48 16.03
C ILE A 3 -33.12 22.46 15.03
N THR A 4 -31.89 22.72 15.48
CA THR A 4 -30.67 22.49 14.69
C THR A 4 -30.50 20.99 14.45
N PRO A 5 -30.09 20.55 13.23
CA PRO A 5 -29.79 19.15 12.98
C PRO A 5 -28.57 18.71 13.80
N PRO A 6 -28.47 17.42 14.17
CA PRO A 6 -27.31 16.91 14.89
C PRO A 6 -26.05 17.06 14.04
N GLU A 7 -24.99 17.55 14.67
CA GLU A 7 -23.66 17.69 14.09
C GLU A 7 -23.18 16.33 13.60
N ASP A 8 -22.86 16.25 12.32
CA ASP A 8 -22.39 15.03 11.66
C ASP A 8 -20.98 14.70 12.18
N ARG A 9 -20.92 13.76 13.13
CA ARG A 9 -19.67 13.27 13.75
C ARG A 9 -18.79 12.45 12.79
N ASN A 10 -19.21 12.24 11.54
CA ASN A 10 -18.45 11.51 10.53
C ASN A 10 -17.73 12.39 9.50
N ALA A 11 -17.81 13.71 9.61
CA ALA A 11 -16.96 14.59 8.83
C ALA A 11 -15.54 14.61 9.45
N TYR A 12 -14.75 13.57 9.20
CA TYR A 12 -13.31 13.64 9.47
C TYR A 12 -12.77 14.86 8.70
N PRO A 13 -12.17 15.85 9.38
CA PRO A 13 -11.73 17.08 8.76
C PRO A 13 -10.37 16.83 8.09
N PHE A 14 -10.30 15.88 7.15
CA PHE A 14 -9.12 15.70 6.32
C PHE A 14 -9.12 16.82 5.28
N LYS A 15 -8.54 17.97 5.66
CA LYS A 15 -7.56 18.57 4.74
C LYS A 15 -6.48 17.52 4.66
N SER A 16 -6.59 16.59 3.72
CA SER A 16 -5.62 15.52 3.68
C SER A 16 -4.23 16.12 3.48
N TRP A 17 -3.26 15.31 3.84
CA TRP A 17 -1.87 15.69 3.69
C TRP A 17 -1.45 15.83 2.21
N TRP A 18 -2.26 15.33 1.27
CA TRP A 18 -1.96 15.22 -0.16
C TRP A 18 -2.11 16.46 -1.08
N GLU A 19 -3.16 17.29 -1.01
CA GLU A 19 -3.30 18.67 -1.48
C GLU A 19 -2.13 19.52 -0.98
N THR A 20 -1.65 19.28 0.24
CA THR A 20 -0.44 19.91 0.77
C THR A 20 0.83 19.34 0.10
N LEU A 21 0.91 18.03 -0.13
CA LEU A 21 1.97 17.37 -0.93
C LEU A 21 1.86 17.61 -2.45
N GLY A 22 0.75 18.15 -2.96
CA GLY A 22 0.63 18.62 -4.33
C GLY A 22 1.68 19.69 -4.65
N HIS A 23 2.29 20.26 -3.60
CA HIS A 23 3.39 21.20 -3.63
C HIS A 23 4.75 20.64 -3.20
N LEU A 24 4.83 19.41 -2.68
CA LEU A 24 6.10 18.78 -2.31
C LEU A 24 6.53 17.83 -3.43
N GLU A 25 7.56 18.22 -4.18
CA GLU A 25 8.07 17.44 -5.32
C GLU A 25 8.49 16.02 -4.92
N HIS A 26 8.82 15.77 -3.65
CA HIS A 26 9.38 14.50 -3.17
C HIS A 26 8.90 14.12 -1.76
N TRP A 27 8.42 12.88 -1.61
CA TRP A 27 8.17 12.27 -0.30
C TRP A 27 9.50 11.97 0.41
N THR A 28 9.57 12.27 1.71
CA THR A 28 10.72 11.94 2.57
C THR A 28 10.26 10.98 3.66
N PRO A 29 10.95 9.84 3.88
CA PRO A 29 10.54 8.88 4.88
C PRO A 29 10.62 9.47 6.30
N PRO A 30 9.69 9.11 7.20
CA PRO A 30 9.90 9.29 8.62
C PRO A 30 11.18 8.59 9.08
N LYS A 31 11.87 9.16 10.07
CA LYS A 31 13.20 8.72 10.52
C LYS A 31 13.31 7.22 10.80
N GLU A 32 12.28 6.62 11.37
CA GLU A 32 12.22 5.19 11.69
C GLU A 32 12.24 4.27 10.45
N TRP A 33 11.87 4.78 9.29
CA TRP A 33 11.83 4.06 8.03
C TRP A 33 13.01 4.40 7.10
N GLU A 34 13.87 5.35 7.47
CA GLU A 34 15.05 5.69 6.68
C GLU A 34 15.91 4.47 6.40
N GLY A 35 16.29 4.29 5.12
CA GLY A 35 17.10 3.14 4.67
C GLY A 35 16.37 1.80 4.61
N SER A 36 15.08 1.73 4.97
CA SER A 36 14.28 0.52 4.83
C SER A 36 13.90 0.25 3.37
N ALA A 37 13.63 -1.02 3.04
CA ALA A 37 13.13 -1.41 1.71
C ALA A 37 11.80 -0.70 1.37
N PHE A 38 10.91 -0.56 2.35
CA PHE A 38 9.70 0.26 2.22
C PHE A 38 10.01 1.69 1.78
N ALA A 39 10.91 2.38 2.47
CA ALA A 39 11.26 3.76 2.13
C ALA A 39 11.90 3.86 0.75
N THR A 40 12.81 2.94 0.40
CA THR A 40 13.42 2.91 -0.95
C THR A 40 12.35 2.81 -2.03
N ARG A 41 11.42 1.87 -1.91
CA ARG A 41 10.33 1.69 -2.88
C ARG A 41 9.44 2.93 -2.94
N ARG A 42 8.92 3.37 -1.79
CA ARG A 42 7.98 4.49 -1.74
C ARG A 42 8.60 5.77 -2.29
N MET A 43 9.83 6.11 -1.90
CA MET A 43 10.55 7.27 -2.44
C MET A 43 10.65 7.21 -3.97
N PHE A 44 11.06 6.05 -4.49
CA PHE A 44 11.20 5.88 -5.94
C PHE A 44 9.86 6.11 -6.65
N PHE A 45 8.80 5.42 -6.24
CA PHE A 45 7.51 5.46 -6.95
C PHE A 45 6.73 6.77 -6.74
N GLU A 46 6.96 7.49 -5.65
CA GLU A 46 6.42 8.86 -5.48
C GLU A 46 7.13 9.82 -6.45
N ARG A 47 8.47 9.78 -6.50
CA ARG A 47 9.27 10.64 -7.39
C ARG A 47 9.00 10.36 -8.87
N HIS A 48 8.79 9.10 -9.24
CA HIS A 48 8.64 8.66 -10.64
C HIS A 48 7.19 8.38 -11.01
N ARG A 49 6.23 8.96 -10.29
CA ARG A 49 4.80 8.66 -10.45
C ARG A 49 4.26 8.82 -11.86
N LYS A 50 4.80 9.75 -12.65
CA LYS A 50 4.38 9.99 -14.04
C LYS A 50 4.96 9.00 -15.04
N THR A 51 6.05 8.31 -14.71
CA THR A 51 6.81 7.48 -15.66
C THR A 51 6.79 6.00 -15.31
N HIS A 52 6.76 5.64 -14.02
CA HIS A 52 6.95 4.26 -13.59
C HIS A 52 5.72 3.59 -12.99
N ASN A 53 4.63 4.33 -12.75
CA ASN A 53 3.52 3.79 -11.94
C ASN A 53 2.28 3.34 -12.76
N GLU A 54 2.25 3.52 -14.07
CA GLU A 54 1.08 3.19 -14.91
C GLU A 54 -0.24 3.78 -14.36
N GLY A 55 -0.18 5.02 -13.85
CA GLY A 55 -1.33 5.70 -13.24
C GLY A 55 -1.65 5.32 -11.78
N HIS A 56 -0.98 4.32 -11.20
CA HIS A 56 -1.16 3.92 -9.81
C HIS A 56 -0.38 4.80 -8.83
N TRP A 57 -0.73 4.66 -7.56
CA TRP A 57 -0.13 5.34 -6.42
C TRP A 57 0.63 4.34 -5.55
N ALA A 58 1.73 4.81 -4.97
CA ALA A 58 2.49 4.03 -4.01
C ALA A 58 1.61 3.72 -2.78
N CYS A 59 1.54 2.45 -2.40
CA CYS A 59 0.85 1.99 -1.20
C CYS A 59 1.58 2.48 0.06
N PRO A 60 0.87 3.01 1.07
CA PRO A 60 1.49 3.51 2.31
C PRO A 60 2.09 2.41 3.19
N VAL A 61 1.84 1.13 2.86
CA VAL A 61 2.39 -0.04 3.55
C VAL A 61 3.60 -0.64 2.84
N CYS A 62 3.44 -1.07 1.59
CA CYS A 62 4.53 -1.76 0.88
C CYS A 62 5.40 -0.82 0.03
N GLY A 63 4.91 0.38 -0.29
CA GLY A 63 5.62 1.36 -1.12
C GLY A 63 5.52 1.13 -2.63
N TYR A 64 4.94 0.01 -3.09
CA TYR A 64 4.74 -0.29 -4.51
C TYR A 64 3.55 0.48 -5.12
N PRO A 65 3.57 0.79 -6.43
CA PRO A 65 2.51 1.50 -7.13
C PRO A 65 1.33 0.57 -7.45
N THR A 66 0.50 0.28 -6.46
CA THR A 66 -0.56 -0.75 -6.58
C THR A 66 -1.97 -0.21 -6.40
N LEU A 67 -2.11 1.05 -5.98
CA LEU A 67 -3.41 1.66 -5.67
C LEU A 67 -3.86 2.52 -6.86
N GLY A 68 -5.05 2.30 -7.41
CA GLY A 68 -5.66 3.16 -8.41
C GLY A 68 -5.95 4.56 -7.88
N ASN A 69 -6.30 4.68 -6.58
CA ASN A 69 -6.50 5.96 -5.90
C ASN A 69 -6.26 5.81 -4.38
N ARG A 70 -5.77 6.87 -3.74
CA ARG A 70 -5.44 6.95 -2.30
C ARG A 70 -6.63 7.21 -1.36
N GLN A 71 -7.82 7.43 -1.89
CA GLN A 71 -9.03 7.73 -1.09
C GLN A 71 -10.26 6.93 -1.55
N SER A 72 -10.07 5.84 -2.29
CA SER A 72 -11.18 5.12 -2.92
C SER A 72 -11.46 3.76 -2.30
N HIS A 73 -11.00 3.49 -1.07
CA HIS A 73 -11.07 2.15 -0.47
C HIS A 73 -10.42 1.08 -1.38
N ASP A 74 -9.41 1.49 -2.17
CA ASP A 74 -8.73 0.55 -3.06
C ASP A 74 -7.78 -0.31 -2.24
N MET A 75 -7.73 -1.58 -2.59
CA MET A 75 -6.98 -2.59 -1.86
C MET A 75 -5.66 -2.86 -2.56
N CYS A 76 -4.55 -2.72 -1.83
CA CYS A 76 -3.25 -3.10 -2.34
C CYS A 76 -3.24 -4.58 -2.71
N ARG A 77 -3.04 -4.86 -3.98
CA ARG A 77 -2.97 -6.23 -4.50
C ARG A 77 -1.83 -7.06 -3.91
N VAL A 78 -0.77 -6.42 -3.40
CA VAL A 78 0.37 -7.13 -2.81
C VAL A 78 0.13 -7.40 -1.33
N CYS A 79 -0.09 -6.35 -0.53
CA CYS A 79 -0.13 -6.46 0.94
C CYS A 79 -1.55 -6.51 1.55
N GLN A 80 -2.61 -6.33 0.76
CA GLN A 80 -4.01 -6.33 1.18
C GLN A 80 -4.45 -5.11 2.00
N TRP A 81 -3.60 -4.08 2.14
CA TRP A 81 -3.99 -2.82 2.76
C TRP A 81 -5.09 -2.12 1.99
N GLU A 82 -6.22 -1.84 2.64
CA GLU A 82 -7.30 -1.05 2.09
C GLU A 82 -7.06 0.43 2.39
N CYS A 83 -6.98 1.24 1.34
CA CYS A 83 -6.59 2.63 1.45
C CYS A 83 -7.79 3.51 1.85
N GLU A 84 -7.82 3.88 3.14
CA GLU A 84 -8.84 4.76 3.74
C GLU A 84 -8.36 6.20 3.99
N GLY A 85 -7.19 6.56 3.44
CA GLY A 85 -6.62 7.90 3.57
C GLY A 85 -5.58 8.08 4.67
N GLN A 86 -5.33 7.06 5.51
CA GLN A 86 -4.19 7.07 6.46
C GLN A 86 -2.85 7.21 5.72
N ASP A 87 -1.95 8.00 6.28
CA ASP A 87 -0.55 8.12 5.84
C ASP A 87 0.39 8.32 7.05
N ASP A 88 1.64 8.72 6.81
CA ASP A 88 2.70 8.86 7.82
C ASP A 88 2.31 9.58 9.14
N PRO A 89 1.53 10.67 9.14
CA PRO A 89 1.13 11.35 10.37
C PRO A 89 0.27 10.48 11.30
N ASP A 90 -0.48 9.56 10.71
CA ASP A 90 -1.43 8.68 11.38
C ASP A 90 -0.89 7.25 11.46
N ALA A 91 0.41 7.04 11.19
CA ALA A 91 0.93 5.71 10.90
C ALA A 91 0.87 4.73 12.07
N ASP A 92 0.92 5.24 13.30
CA ASP A 92 0.80 4.44 14.52
C ASP A 92 -0.66 4.29 14.99
N GLU A 93 -1.61 4.97 14.34
CA GLU A 93 -3.02 4.86 14.68
C GLU A 93 -3.65 3.59 14.13
N ALA A 94 -4.25 2.80 15.01
CA ALA A 94 -5.11 1.68 14.65
C ALA A 94 -6.56 2.16 14.53
N TRP A 95 -7.06 2.27 13.31
CA TRP A 95 -8.48 2.57 13.07
C TRP A 95 -9.31 1.30 13.26
N GLY A 96 -9.53 0.94 14.54
CA GLY A 96 -10.05 -0.35 15.01
C GLY A 96 -11.07 -1.04 14.11
N SER A 97 -12.28 -0.47 13.99
CA SER A 97 -13.40 -1.06 13.25
C SER A 97 -13.32 -0.93 11.73
N GLY A 98 -12.22 -0.38 11.19
CA GLY A 98 -12.00 -0.24 9.76
C GLY A 98 -11.68 -1.58 9.06
N PRO A 99 -11.66 -1.58 7.72
CA PRO A 99 -11.29 -2.72 6.86
C PRO A 99 -9.89 -3.30 7.17
N ASN A 100 -9.00 -2.53 7.80
CA ASN A 100 -7.68 -3.01 8.21
C ASN A 100 -7.68 -3.67 9.62
N HIS A 101 -8.87 -3.92 10.20
CA HIS A 101 -9.12 -4.65 11.44
C HIS A 101 -8.20 -4.27 12.62
N GLY A 102 -7.93 -2.97 12.80
CA GLY A 102 -7.10 -2.46 13.89
C GLY A 102 -5.59 -2.64 13.70
N VAL A 103 -5.13 -2.99 12.50
CA VAL A 103 -3.69 -2.93 12.14
C VAL A 103 -3.34 -1.49 11.76
N SER A 104 -2.34 -0.92 12.43
CA SER A 104 -1.78 0.40 12.06
C SER A 104 -0.85 0.30 10.85
N LEU A 105 -0.61 1.40 10.14
CA LEU A 105 0.34 1.41 9.01
C LEU A 105 1.74 0.98 9.43
N SER A 106 2.22 1.44 10.59
CA SER A 106 3.51 1.05 11.12
C SER A 106 3.61 -0.45 11.36
N GLN A 107 2.54 -1.07 11.88
CA GLN A 107 2.50 -2.52 12.05
C GLN A 107 2.45 -3.24 10.69
N ALA A 108 1.60 -2.78 9.78
CA ALA A 108 1.48 -3.34 8.43
C ALA A 108 2.79 -3.29 7.64
N ARG A 109 3.56 -2.18 7.75
CA ARG A 109 4.89 -2.04 7.12
C ARG A 109 5.87 -3.11 7.62
N ARG A 110 5.90 -3.35 8.94
CA ARG A 110 6.75 -4.42 9.54
C ARG A 110 6.30 -5.80 9.09
N ASN A 111 4.99 -6.04 9.12
CA ASN A 111 4.40 -7.30 8.71
C ASN A 111 4.73 -7.64 7.26
N PHE A 112 4.67 -6.64 6.37
CA PHE A 112 4.93 -6.83 4.94
C PHE A 112 6.33 -7.38 4.64
N GLU A 113 7.34 -6.93 5.38
CA GLU A 113 8.70 -7.44 5.19
C GLU A 113 8.85 -8.91 5.57
N ALA A 114 8.06 -9.40 6.52
CA ALA A 114 8.07 -10.79 6.93
C ALA A 114 7.17 -11.67 6.05
N THR A 115 5.98 -11.19 5.67
CA THR A 115 4.90 -12.06 5.13
C THR A 115 4.42 -11.68 3.74
N ARG A 116 4.86 -10.55 3.18
CA ARG A 116 4.23 -9.93 2.00
C ARG A 116 2.73 -9.68 2.20
N SER A 117 2.30 -9.41 3.43
CA SER A 117 0.94 -9.02 3.79
C SER A 117 0.98 -7.95 4.87
N MET A 118 -0.08 -7.16 4.99
CA MET A 118 -0.25 -6.26 6.13
C MET A 118 -0.52 -7.01 7.43
N TRP A 119 -0.95 -8.27 7.35
CA TRP A 119 -1.23 -9.13 8.48
C TRP A 119 0.05 -9.75 9.05
N PRO A 120 0.11 -9.93 10.38
CA PRO A 120 1.32 -10.37 11.05
C PRO A 120 1.57 -11.88 10.84
N PRO A 121 2.82 -12.36 11.00
CA PRO A 121 3.18 -13.77 10.81
C PRO A 121 2.37 -14.76 11.65
N GLU A 122 1.90 -14.34 12.83
CA GLU A 122 1.07 -15.16 13.73
C GLU A 122 -0.26 -15.55 13.08
N GLU A 123 -0.76 -14.74 12.14
CA GLU A 123 -1.98 -15.03 11.38
C GLU A 123 -1.71 -15.87 10.12
N ALA A 124 -0.43 -16.04 9.76
CA ALA A 124 0.04 -16.97 8.73
C ALA A 124 0.07 -18.42 9.23
N VAL A 125 -0.97 -18.82 9.97
CA VAL A 125 -1.21 -20.19 10.43
C VAL A 125 -2.46 -20.75 9.76
N ARG A 126 -2.45 -22.04 9.42
CA ARG A 126 -3.62 -22.70 8.82
C ARG A 126 -4.82 -22.58 9.76
N GLY A 127 -5.93 -22.01 9.26
CA GLY A 127 -7.14 -21.78 10.06
C GLY A 127 -7.13 -20.48 10.87
N GLY A 128 -6.16 -19.59 10.63
CA GLY A 128 -6.18 -18.22 11.15
C GLY A 128 -7.42 -17.43 10.70
N PRO A 129 -7.63 -16.23 11.27
CA PRO A 129 -8.83 -15.42 11.01
C PRO A 129 -8.93 -14.96 9.54
N HIS A 130 -7.81 -14.89 8.83
CA HIS A 130 -7.78 -14.62 7.40
C HIS A 130 -7.62 -15.90 6.56
N ARG A 131 -8.03 -15.83 5.30
CA ARG A 131 -7.99 -16.95 4.34
C ARG A 131 -6.54 -17.39 4.09
N PHE A 132 -6.03 -18.31 4.93
CA PHE A 132 -4.64 -18.77 4.90
C PHE A 132 -4.18 -19.17 3.50
N ASP A 133 -4.95 -20.01 2.80
CA ASP A 133 -4.55 -20.49 1.48
C ASP A 133 -4.41 -19.36 0.44
N ALA A 134 -5.21 -18.29 0.58
CA ALA A 134 -5.15 -17.12 -0.29
C ALA A 134 -4.00 -16.17 0.07
N LEU A 135 -3.64 -16.02 1.34
CA LEU A 135 -2.69 -14.98 1.74
C LEU A 135 -1.28 -15.49 2.07
N PHE A 136 -1.18 -16.73 2.53
CA PHE A 136 0.00 -17.25 3.23
C PHE A 136 0.42 -18.67 2.79
N SER A 137 -0.31 -19.34 1.90
CA SER A 137 0.19 -20.60 1.33
C SER A 137 1.51 -20.37 0.61
N GLU A 138 2.33 -21.42 0.46
CA GLU A 138 3.58 -21.35 -0.31
C GLU A 138 3.33 -20.82 -1.73
N ALA A 139 2.22 -21.22 -2.36
CA ALA A 139 1.83 -20.76 -3.69
C ALA A 139 1.44 -19.27 -3.71
N ALA A 140 0.71 -18.80 -2.68
CA ALA A 140 0.36 -17.38 -2.55
C ALA A 140 1.62 -16.53 -2.32
N LEU A 141 2.52 -16.96 -1.44
CA LEU A 141 3.78 -16.27 -1.16
C LEU A 141 4.69 -16.26 -2.39
N ALA A 142 4.80 -17.37 -3.13
CA ALA A 142 5.55 -17.43 -4.38
C ALA A 142 5.01 -16.43 -5.41
N SER A 143 3.69 -16.37 -5.60
CA SER A 143 3.06 -15.42 -6.52
C SER A 143 3.28 -13.96 -6.10
N LYS A 144 3.19 -13.66 -4.79
CA LYS A 144 3.47 -12.33 -4.25
C LYS A 144 4.93 -11.94 -4.41
N ASN A 145 5.87 -12.86 -4.19
CA ASN A 145 7.31 -12.63 -4.39
C ASN A 145 7.64 -12.40 -5.86
N GLU A 146 7.03 -13.15 -6.79
CA GLU A 146 7.15 -12.92 -8.23
C GLU A 146 6.68 -11.49 -8.58
N LEU A 147 5.51 -11.08 -8.07
CA LEU A 147 5.01 -9.73 -8.30
C LEU A 147 5.92 -8.65 -7.69
N CYS A 148 6.43 -8.84 -6.47
CA CYS A 148 7.38 -7.91 -5.84
C CYS A 148 8.65 -7.77 -6.68
N ALA A 149 9.21 -8.88 -7.19
CA ALA A 149 10.40 -8.85 -8.03
C ALA A 149 10.17 -8.11 -9.35
N LEU A 150 8.99 -8.27 -9.96
CA LEU A 150 8.63 -7.51 -11.16
C LEU A 150 8.49 -6.02 -10.87
N LEU A 151 7.86 -5.65 -9.75
CA LEU A 151 7.73 -4.26 -9.32
C LEU A 151 9.08 -3.65 -8.95
N ASP A 152 9.96 -4.38 -8.27
CA ASP A 152 11.34 -3.95 -7.98
C ASP A 152 12.11 -3.72 -9.28
N GLY A 153 11.90 -4.57 -10.29
CA GLY A 153 12.50 -4.45 -11.61
C GLY A 153 12.21 -3.10 -12.29
N LEU A 154 11.03 -2.49 -12.05
CA LEU A 154 10.72 -1.17 -12.59
C LEU A 154 11.75 -0.12 -12.15
N MET A 155 12.29 -0.24 -10.93
CA MET A 155 13.23 0.75 -10.38
C MET A 155 14.59 0.75 -11.09
N ALA A 156 14.89 -0.28 -11.89
CA ALA A 156 16.13 -0.43 -12.65
C ALA A 156 15.97 -0.09 -14.14
N LEU A 157 14.75 0.24 -14.60
CA LEU A 157 14.47 0.51 -16.01
C LEU A 157 14.40 2.03 -16.26
N GLU A 158 14.97 2.47 -17.38
CA GLU A 158 14.91 3.88 -17.81
C GLU A 158 14.09 4.07 -19.10
N SER A 159 14.06 3.04 -19.93
CA SER A 159 13.40 3.03 -21.24
C SER A 159 11.88 2.94 -21.09
N PRO A 160 11.09 3.89 -21.64
CA PRO A 160 9.63 3.83 -21.60
C PRO A 160 9.06 2.53 -22.20
N GLN A 161 9.71 1.98 -23.23
CA GLN A 161 9.30 0.72 -23.85
C GLN A 161 9.51 -0.47 -22.91
N ASP A 162 10.64 -0.51 -22.20
CA ASP A 162 10.93 -1.59 -21.26
C ASP A 162 10.06 -1.49 -20.01
N ILE A 163 9.79 -0.27 -19.52
CA ILE A 163 8.83 -0.01 -18.44
C ILE A 163 7.44 -0.50 -18.85
N ALA A 164 6.96 -0.15 -20.05
CA ALA A 164 5.66 -0.62 -20.53
C ALA A 164 5.60 -2.16 -20.66
N ARG A 165 6.68 -2.79 -21.13
CA ARG A 165 6.79 -4.26 -21.19
C ARG A 165 6.76 -4.88 -19.80
N GLN A 166 7.44 -4.27 -18.83
CA GLN A 166 7.44 -4.72 -17.44
C GLN A 166 6.03 -4.65 -16.86
N TRP A 167 5.27 -3.59 -17.15
CA TRP A 167 3.87 -3.47 -16.73
C TRP A 167 2.94 -4.52 -17.35
N GLN A 168 3.22 -5.02 -18.56
CA GLN A 168 2.48 -6.17 -19.11
C GLN A 168 2.74 -7.46 -18.32
N LEU A 169 3.99 -7.69 -17.88
CA LEU A 169 4.33 -8.82 -17.01
C LEU A 169 3.68 -8.70 -15.65
N ILE A 170 3.75 -7.51 -15.05
CA ILE A 170 3.09 -7.17 -13.78
C ILE A 170 1.58 -7.41 -13.89
N GLY A 171 0.93 -6.93 -14.95
CA GLY A 171 -0.50 -7.15 -15.22
C GLY A 171 -0.88 -8.62 -15.37
N THR A 172 0.05 -9.46 -15.85
CA THR A 172 -0.14 -10.92 -15.95
C THR A 172 0.05 -11.60 -14.60
N ALA A 173 1.04 -11.20 -13.81
CA ALA A 173 1.22 -11.67 -12.44
C ALA A 173 0.04 -11.29 -11.54
N TRP A 174 -0.51 -10.08 -11.68
CA TRP A 174 -1.66 -9.63 -10.91
C TRP A 174 -2.89 -10.53 -11.06
N LYS A 175 -3.18 -10.98 -12.28
CA LYS A 175 -4.33 -11.85 -12.57
C LYS A 175 -4.20 -13.25 -11.97
N ARG A 176 -2.99 -13.65 -11.55
CA ARG A 176 -2.70 -14.95 -10.92
C ARG A 176 -2.77 -14.89 -9.39
N LEU A 177 -2.83 -13.70 -8.80
CA LEU A 177 -3.02 -13.59 -7.36
C LEU A 177 -4.40 -14.14 -6.97
N PRO A 178 -4.50 -14.85 -5.84
CA PRO A 178 -5.74 -15.44 -5.34
C PRO A 178 -6.78 -14.40 -4.89
#